data_AF-S0F5S9-F1
#
_entry.id   AF-S0F5S9-F1
#
_cell.length_a   1.000
_cell.length_b   1.000
_cell.length_c   1.000
_cell.angle_alpha   90.00
_cell.angle_beta   90.00
_cell.angle_gamma   90.00
#
_symmetry.space_group_name_H-M   'P 1'
#
loop_
_entity.id
_entity.type
_entity.pdbx_description
1 polymer ?
#
loop_
_entity_poly.entity_id
_entity_poly.type
_entity_poly.pdbx_seq_one_letter_code
_entity_poly.pdbx_strand_id
1 'polypeptide(L)' 'MKAAAVQDDLGLGGLFPMPVGTDEELLVGSLSLLDMEEKIISPELKACLKQADEEGNPVLVFYNLK' A
#
# COMPACT_ATOMS: atom_id res chain seq x y z
N MET A 1 -25.33 0.71 -0.98
CA MET A 1 -24.36 -0.25 -1.55
C MET A 1 -23.37 0.51 -2.43
N LYS A 2 -22.14 0.72 -1.96
CA LYS A 2 -21.02 1.29 -2.74
C LYS A 2 -19.76 0.41 -2.69
N ALA A 3 -19.77 -0.65 -1.87
CA ALA A 3 -18.58 -1.38 -1.49
C ALA A 3 -18.03 -2.36 -2.55
N ALA A 4 -18.82 -2.71 -3.58
CA ALA A 4 -18.32 -3.55 -4.67
C ALA A 4 -17.54 -2.77 -5.75
N ALA A 5 -17.55 -1.43 -5.70
CA ALA A 5 -16.93 -0.56 -6.71
C ALA A 5 -15.67 0.16 -6.22
N VAL A 6 -15.37 0.07 -4.93
CA VAL A 6 -14.21 0.70 -4.28
C VAL A 6 -13.31 -0.43 -3.80
N GLN A 7 -12.46 -0.92 -4.70
CA GLN A 7 -11.50 -1.96 -4.37
C GLN A 7 -10.12 -1.35 -4.07
N ASP A 8 -9.79 -0.21 -4.70
CA ASP A 8 -8.49 0.46 -4.57
C ASP A 8 -8.56 1.97 -4.81
N ASP A 9 -9.31 2.70 -3.98
CA ASP A 9 -9.42 4.16 -4.08
C ASP A 9 -8.10 4.90 -3.81
N LEU A 10 -7.14 4.23 -3.17
CA LEU A 10 -5.82 4.75 -2.84
C LEU A 10 -4.77 4.42 -3.91
N GLY A 11 -5.12 3.59 -4.88
CA GLY A 11 -4.26 3.24 -6.00
C GLY A 11 -3.05 2.37 -5.62
N LEU A 12 -3.21 1.50 -4.63
CA LEU A 12 -2.25 0.57 -4.05
C LEU A 12 -2.05 -0.74 -4.86
N GLY A 13 -2.73 -0.89 -6.01
CA GLY A 13 -2.64 -2.07 -6.85
C GLY A 13 -3.46 -3.25 -6.34
N GLY A 14 -4.66 -2.97 -5.80
CA GLY A 14 -5.55 -3.99 -5.25
C GLY A 14 -5.10 -4.57 -3.90
N LEU A 15 -4.05 -3.99 -3.29
CA LEU A 15 -3.52 -4.40 -2.01
C LEU A 15 -4.04 -3.55 -0.87
N PHE A 16 -4.27 -4.19 0.28
CA PHE A 16 -4.50 -3.51 1.54
C PHE A 16 -3.30 -3.75 2.48
N PRO A 17 -2.63 -2.69 2.97
CA PRO A 17 -1.47 -2.82 3.85
C PRO A 17 -1.94 -3.25 5.25
N MET A 18 -2.05 -4.55 5.47
CA MET A 18 -2.46 -5.10 6.76
C MET A 18 -1.56 -4.55 7.88
N PRO A 19 -2.15 -4.06 8.99
CA PRO A 19 -1.38 -3.41 10.04
C PRO A 19 -0.51 -4.45 10.76
N VAL A 20 0.79 -4.20 10.80
CA VAL A 20 1.79 -5.00 11.53
C VAL A 20 2.19 -4.34 12.85
N GLY A 21 1.87 -3.06 13.02
CA GLY A 21 2.16 -2.29 14.23
C GLY A 21 1.59 -0.88 14.18
N THR A 22 2.06 -0.05 15.10
CA THR A 22 1.66 1.37 15.21
C THR A 22 2.89 2.23 15.40
N ASP A 23 2.85 3.42 14.80
CA ASP A 23 3.78 4.51 15.05
C ASP A 23 2.96 5.74 15.45
N GLU A 24 3.09 6.15 16.71
CA GLU A 24 2.18 7.10 17.35
C GLU A 24 0.70 6.70 17.21
N GLU A 25 -0.11 7.51 16.52
CA GLU A 25 -1.54 7.26 16.26
C GLU A 25 -1.79 6.61 14.88
N LEU A 26 -0.73 6.29 14.14
CA LEU A 26 -0.81 5.73 12.78
C LEU A 26 -0.63 4.21 12.83
N LEU A 27 -1.48 3.51 12.09
CA LEU A 27 -1.26 2.11 11.74
C LEU A 27 -0.13 2.01 10.73
N VAL A 28 0.77 1.06 10.95
CA VAL A 28 1.88 0.75 10.05
C VAL A 28 1.58 -0.57 9.39
N GLY A 29 1.48 -0.57 8.06
CA GLY A 29 1.43 -1.77 7.23
C GLY A 29 2.61 -1.83 6.27
N SER A 30 2.76 -2.95 5.56
CA SER A 30 3.82 -3.14 4.57
C SER A 30 3.24 -3.55 3.22
N LEU A 31 3.79 -3.01 2.15
CA LEU A 31 3.50 -3.41 0.78
C LEU A 31 4.77 -3.92 0.11
N SER A 32 4.68 -5.11 -0.48
CA SER A 32 5.74 -5.67 -1.32
C SER A 32 5.34 -5.58 -2.78
N LEU A 33 6.32 -5.36 -3.66
CA LEU A 33 6.12 -5.45 -5.11
C LEU A 33 5.68 -6.85 -5.55
N LEU A 34 6.15 -7.88 -4.83
CA LEU A 34 5.87 -9.27 -5.16
C LEU A 34 4.39 -9.65 -4.97
N ASP A 35 3.70 -8.96 -4.08
CA ASP A 35 2.31 -9.26 -3.73
C ASP A 35 1.31 -8.49 -4.62
N MET A 36 1.78 -7.58 -5.49
CA MET A 36 0.90 -6.70 -6.28
C MET A 36 0.27 -7.43 -7.46
N GLU A 37 -1.05 -7.52 -7.44
CA GLU A 37 -1.84 -8.13 -8.52
C GLU A 37 -2.18 -7.13 -9.64
N GLU A 38 -2.35 -5.85 -9.29
CA GLU A 38 -2.77 -4.81 -10.22
C GLU A 38 -1.74 -3.69 -10.41
N LYS A 39 -1.92 -2.94 -11.49
CA LYS A 39 -1.06 -1.81 -11.81
C LYS A 39 -1.31 -0.68 -10.83
N ILE A 40 -0.31 -0.38 -10.01
CA ILE A 40 -0.28 0.80 -9.13
C ILE A 40 -0.64 2.05 -9.93
N ILE A 41 -1.55 2.86 -9.41
CA ILE A 41 -1.89 4.16 -10.02
C ILE A 41 -1.37 5.33 -9.19
N SER A 42 -1.14 5.16 -7.88
CA SER A 42 -0.52 6.20 -7.04
C SER A 42 0.89 6.58 -7.55
N PRO A 43 1.13 7.86 -7.90
CA PRO A 43 2.45 8.36 -8.27
C PRO A 43 3.47 8.28 -7.12
N GLU A 44 3.03 8.53 -5.89
CA GLU A 44 3.86 8.52 -4.68
C GLU A 44 4.36 7.10 -4.42
N LEU A 45 3.46 6.12 -4.45
CA LEU A 45 3.82 4.71 -4.26
C LEU A 45 4.76 4.22 -5.36
N LYS A 46 4.51 4.60 -6.62
CA LYS A 46 5.44 4.32 -7.74
C LYS A 46 6.83 4.90 -7.49
N ALA A 47 6.95 6.09 -6.90
CA ALA A 47 8.23 6.71 -6.63
C ALA A 47 8.99 5.99 -5.51
N CYS A 48 8.28 5.52 -4.47
CA CYS A 48 8.85 4.70 -3.40
C CYS A 48 9.32 3.34 -3.95
N LEU A 49 8.52 2.69 -4.79
CA LEU A 49 8.84 1.36 -5.29
C LEU A 49 9.87 1.36 -6.41
N LYS A 50 10.01 2.45 -7.20
CA LYS A 50 11.14 2.59 -8.14
C LYS A 50 12.50 2.65 -7.46
N GLN A 51 12.53 3.01 -6.19
CA GLN A 51 13.74 3.00 -5.36
C GLN A 51 13.94 1.63 -4.70
N ALA A 52 12.92 0.78 -4.70
CA ALA A 52 12.99 -0.61 -4.25
C ALA A 52 13.31 -1.52 -5.45
N ASP A 53 14.33 -2.34 -5.29
CA ASP A 53 14.69 -3.44 -6.17
C ASP A 53 13.54 -4.48 -6.23
N GLU A 54 13.52 -5.40 -7.20
CA GLU A 54 12.55 -6.52 -7.21
C GLU A 54 12.74 -7.49 -6.02
N GLU A 55 13.92 -7.49 -5.39
CA GLU A 55 14.21 -8.12 -4.08
C GLU A 55 14.20 -7.09 -2.92
N GLY A 56 13.76 -5.86 -3.20
CA GLY A 56 13.88 -4.71 -2.33
C GLY A 56 13.02 -4.81 -1.08
N ASN A 57 13.42 -4.04 -0.07
CA ASN A 57 12.67 -3.95 1.18
C ASN A 57 11.22 -3.50 0.93
N PRO A 58 10.25 -4.05 1.67
CA PRO A 58 8.86 -3.63 1.54
C PRO A 58 8.71 -2.14 1.87
N VAL A 59 7.75 -1.49 1.21
CA VAL A 59 7.40 -0.11 1.50
C VAL A 59 6.46 -0.09 2.70
N LEU A 60 6.85 0.66 3.73
CA LEU A 60 5.99 0.90 4.89
C LEU A 60 4.94 1.95 4.55
N VAL A 61 3.69 1.66 4.91
CA VAL A 61 2.54 2.55 4.72
C VAL A 61 1.99 2.93 6.09
N PHE A 62 1.89 4.23 6.32
CA PHE A 62 1.38 4.81 7.56
C PHE A 62 -0.01 5.39 7.28
N TYR A 63 -1.03 4.94 8.02
CA TYR A 63 -2.41 5.35 7.77
C TYR A 63 -3.24 5.36 9.05
N ASN A 64 -4.38 6.05 9.02
CA ASN A 64 -5.42 5.97 10.05
C ASN A 64 -6.72 5.43 9.45
N LEU A 65 -7.52 4.80 10.29
CA LEU A 65 -8.89 4.43 9.94
C LEU A 65 -9.78 5.62 10.31
N LYS A 66 -10.34 6.30 9.31
CA LYS A 66 -11.31 7.38 9.48
C LYS A 66 -12.69 6.93 9.03
#